data_AF-A0A949G421-F1
#
_entry.id   AF-A0A949G421-F1
#
_cell.length_a   1.000
_cell.length_b   1.000
_cell.length_c   1.000
_cell.angle_alpha   90.00
_cell.angle_beta   90.00
_cell.angle_gamma   90.00
#
_symmetry.space_group_name_H-M   'P 1'
#
loop_
_entity.id
_entity.type
_entity.pdbx_description
1 polymer ?
#
loop_
_entity_poly.entity_id
_entity_poly.type
_entity_poly.pdbx_seq_one_letter_code
_entity_poly.pdbx_strand_id
1 'polypeptide(L)'
;MKPVTTAKLPKKTSAKVEDQDNPAWTEDMLGAPVFKRGRGPQTAPTKVLTSIRLDADILEFFKAQGAGYQSRINAALRKEVKRHLTVLHNPTIRKRVVA
;
A
#
# COMPACT_ATOMS: atom_id res chain seq x y z
N MET A 1 -26.48 -24.18 -28.77
CA MET A 1 -25.35 -23.38 -28.23
C MET A 1 -24.73 -24.20 -27.11
N LYS A 2 -23.46 -24.62 -27.22
CA LYS A 2 -22.79 -25.48 -26.23
C LYS A 2 -22.15 -24.62 -25.13
N PRO A 3 -22.32 -24.89 -23.83
CA PRO A 3 -21.58 -24.17 -22.80
C PRO A 3 -20.11 -24.59 -22.81
N VAL A 4 -19.22 -23.62 -22.98
CA VAL A 4 -17.76 -23.75 -22.85
C VAL A 4 -17.47 -24.09 -21.39
N THR A 5 -17.20 -25.36 -21.12
CA THR A 5 -16.80 -25.79 -19.78
C THR A 5 -15.33 -25.45 -19.62
N THR A 6 -15.03 -24.37 -18.91
CA THR A 6 -13.66 -24.07 -18.46
C THR A 6 -13.23 -25.20 -17.52
N ALA A 7 -12.34 -26.07 -18.00
CA ALA A 7 -11.75 -27.11 -17.17
C ALA A 7 -10.84 -26.43 -16.12
N LYS A 8 -11.19 -26.58 -14.84
CA LYS A 8 -10.40 -26.07 -13.73
C LYS A 8 -9.13 -26.91 -13.63
N LEU A 9 -7.98 -26.31 -13.94
CA LEU A 9 -6.67 -26.94 -13.86
C LEU A 9 -6.41 -27.46 -12.42
N PRO A 10 -5.89 -28.69 -12.24
CA PRO A 10 -5.63 -29.23 -10.91
C PRO A 10 -4.58 -28.40 -10.14
N LYS A 11 -4.79 -28.21 -8.83
CA LYS A 11 -3.94 -27.43 -7.90
C LYS A 11 -2.56 -28.04 -7.62
N LYS A 12 -2.04 -28.89 -8.50
CA LYS A 12 -0.77 -29.62 -8.31
C LYS A 12 0.00 -29.66 -9.63
N THR A 13 0.61 -28.55 -9.99
CA THR A 13 1.88 -28.54 -10.72
C THR A 13 2.95 -28.78 -9.65
N SER A 14 3.79 -29.80 -9.70
CA SER A 14 4.56 -30.28 -10.84
C SER A 14 4.89 -31.77 -10.65
N ALA A 15 4.86 -32.54 -11.75
CA ALA A 15 5.70 -33.72 -11.82
C ALA A 15 7.16 -33.23 -11.73
N LYS A 16 8.02 -33.92 -10.98
CA LYS A 16 9.47 -33.68 -11.03
C LYS A 16 9.94 -34.10 -12.43
N VAL A 17 9.94 -33.17 -13.35
CA VAL A 17 10.62 -33.30 -14.64
C VAL A 17 12.06 -32.91 -14.35
N GLU A 18 12.99 -33.85 -14.50
CA GLU A 18 14.40 -33.50 -14.55
C GLU A 18 14.66 -32.78 -15.87
N ASP A 19 14.87 -31.48 -15.79
CA ASP A 19 15.17 -30.61 -16.93
C ASP A 19 16.69 -30.52 -17.06
N GLN A 20 17.23 -31.01 -18.18
CA GLN A 20 18.66 -31.08 -18.45
C GLN A 20 19.31 -29.68 -18.51
N ASP A 21 18.56 -28.64 -18.88
CA ASP A 21 19.03 -27.25 -18.95
C ASP A 21 18.85 -26.49 -17.63
N ASN A 22 18.15 -27.06 -16.65
CA ASN A 22 17.94 -26.48 -15.33
C ASN A 22 18.43 -27.44 -14.23
N PRO A 23 19.75 -27.65 -14.11
CA PRO A 23 20.31 -28.49 -13.07
C PRO A 23 19.98 -27.91 -11.68
N ALA A 24 19.89 -28.79 -10.69
CA ALA A 24 19.77 -28.37 -9.29
C ALA A 24 20.99 -27.52 -8.91
N TRP A 25 20.73 -26.38 -8.29
CA TRP A 25 21.80 -25.49 -7.84
C TRP A 25 22.61 -26.20 -6.76
N THR A 26 23.93 -26.25 -6.91
CA THR A 26 24.82 -26.82 -5.91
C THR A 26 25.15 -25.78 -4.84
N GLU A 27 25.41 -26.22 -3.61
CA GLU A 27 25.69 -25.33 -2.47
C GLU A 27 26.91 -24.41 -2.72
N ASP A 28 27.89 -24.92 -3.47
CA ASP A 28 29.10 -24.18 -3.88
C ASP A 28 28.79 -22.99 -4.81
N MET A 29 27.69 -23.05 -5.57
CA MET A 29 27.25 -21.97 -6.46
C MET A 29 26.50 -20.85 -5.71
N LEU A 30 25.93 -21.15 -4.54
CA LEU A 30 25.11 -20.19 -3.77
C LEU A 30 25.96 -19.16 -3.02
N GLY A 31 27.27 -19.40 -2.88
CA GLY A 31 28.18 -18.55 -2.12
C GLY A 31 27.81 -18.47 -0.63
N ALA A 32 28.59 -17.70 0.14
CA ALA A 32 28.28 -17.51 1.55
C ALA A 32 26.95 -16.75 1.72
N PRO A 33 26.07 -17.15 2.67
CA PRO A 33 24.79 -16.49 2.87
C PRO A 33 24.98 -15.03 3.25
N VAL A 34 24.65 -14.13 2.33
CA VAL A 34 24.61 -12.68 2.61
C VAL A 34 23.26 -12.38 3.26
N PHE A 35 23.23 -12.34 4.60
CA PHE A 35 22.07 -11.85 5.34
C PHE A 35 21.90 -10.35 5.10
N LYS A 36 21.21 -9.98 4.01
CA LYS A 36 20.72 -8.61 3.84
C LYS A 36 19.81 -8.30 5.03
N ARG A 37 20.11 -7.23 5.77
CA ARG A 37 19.23 -6.69 6.81
C ARG A 37 17.81 -6.61 6.23
N GLY A 38 16.92 -7.47 6.71
CA GLY A 38 15.55 -7.52 6.24
C GLY A 38 14.89 -6.15 6.37
N ARG A 39 13.83 -5.92 5.60
CA ARG A 39 13.00 -4.73 5.79
C ARG A 39 12.58 -4.68 7.26
N GLY A 40 12.86 -3.56 7.93
CA GLY A 40 12.57 -3.40 9.34
C GLY A 40 11.07 -3.60 9.65
N PRO A 41 10.72 -3.78 10.94
CA PRO A 41 9.33 -3.93 11.37
C PRO A 41 8.46 -2.83 10.75
N GLN A 42 7.25 -3.16 10.31
CA GLN A 42 6.32 -2.18 9.75
C GLN A 42 5.85 -1.22 10.86
N THR A 43 6.54 -0.09 11.02
CA THR A 43 6.47 0.81 12.19
C THR A 43 5.19 1.67 12.27
N ALA A 44 4.30 1.65 11.29
CA ALA A 44 3.11 2.50 11.30
C ALA A 44 1.86 1.76 10.80
N PRO A 45 0.66 2.08 11.33
CA PRO A 45 -0.58 1.47 10.86
C PRO A 45 -0.74 1.70 9.36
N THR A 46 -1.02 0.60 8.68
CA THR A 46 -1.26 0.53 7.23
C THR A 46 -2.34 1.54 6.85
N LYS A 47 -2.07 2.35 5.82
CA LYS A 47 -3.10 3.21 5.21
C LYS A 47 -4.37 2.37 5.01
N VAL A 48 -5.49 2.82 5.58
CA VAL A 48 -6.77 2.13 5.41
C VAL A 48 -7.30 2.49 4.03
N LEU A 49 -7.52 1.47 3.19
CA LEU A 49 -8.16 1.67 1.90
C LEU A 49 -9.62 2.09 2.13
N THR A 50 -9.92 3.35 1.87
CA THR A 50 -11.27 3.90 2.00
C THR A 50 -11.66 4.54 0.67
N SER A 51 -12.87 4.25 0.19
CA SER A 51 -13.42 4.92 -0.98
C SER A 51 -14.14 6.19 -0.54
N ILE A 52 -13.69 7.35 -1.01
CA ILE A 52 -14.34 8.65 -0.80
C ILE A 52 -14.59 9.29 -2.15
N ARG A 53 -15.67 10.08 -2.24
CA ARG A 53 -15.93 10.94 -3.39
C ARG A 53 -15.29 12.31 -3.13
N LEU A 54 -14.62 12.83 -4.14
CA LEU A 54 -14.02 14.17 -4.15
C LEU A 54 -14.58 14.93 -5.33
N ASP A 55 -14.65 16.25 -5.21
CA ASP A 55 -15.07 17.12 -6.30
C ASP A 55 -14.11 17.01 -7.50
N ALA A 56 -14.65 17.25 -8.69
CA ALA A 56 -13.94 17.03 -9.94
C ALA A 56 -12.74 17.98 -10.10
N ASP A 57 -12.91 19.23 -9.70
CA ASP A 57 -11.89 20.29 -9.71
C ASP A 57 -10.71 19.97 -8.78
N ILE A 58 -10.99 19.44 -7.59
CA ILE A 58 -9.97 18.99 -6.64
C ILE A 58 -9.16 17.85 -7.25
N LEU A 59 -9.83 16.86 -7.84
CA LEU A 59 -9.16 15.73 -8.48
C LEU A 59 -8.30 16.18 -9.67
N GLU A 60 -8.82 17.08 -10.49
CA GLU A 60 -8.10 17.64 -11.64
C GLU A 60 -6.83 18.38 -11.20
N PHE A 61 -6.95 19.25 -10.20
CA PHE A 61 -5.82 20.00 -9.64
C PHE A 61 -4.69 19.08 -9.16
N PHE A 62 -5.00 18.03 -8.41
CA PHE A 62 -3.96 17.12 -7.90
C PHE A 62 -3.39 16.21 -8.99
N LYS A 63 -4.20 15.77 -9.96
CA LYS A 63 -3.76 14.96 -11.10
C LYS A 63 -2.83 15.74 -12.03
N ALA A 64 -3.08 17.03 -12.24
CA ALA A 64 -2.24 17.90 -13.07
C ALA A 64 -0.78 17.99 -12.55
N GLN A 65 -0.56 17.76 -11.26
CA GLN A 65 0.77 17.72 -10.64
C GLN A 65 1.54 16.41 -10.90
N GLY A 66 0.98 15.48 -11.69
CA GLY A 66 1.64 14.25 -12.13
C GLY A 66 1.58 13.09 -11.13
N ALA A 67 2.56 12.20 -11.20
CA ALA A 67 2.63 11.02 -10.34
C ALA A 67 2.59 11.38 -8.85
N GLY A 68 1.95 10.52 -8.04
CA GLY A 68 1.85 10.73 -6.58
C GLY A 68 0.73 11.66 -6.11
N TYR A 69 -0.23 12.01 -6.98
CA TYR A 69 -1.36 12.89 -6.62
C TYR A 69 -2.14 12.43 -5.38
N GLN A 70 -2.37 11.11 -5.23
CA GLN A 70 -3.04 10.56 -4.04
C GLN A 70 -2.26 10.79 -2.74
N SER A 71 -0.93 10.70 -2.80
CA SER A 71 -0.06 11.02 -1.66
C SER A 71 -0.13 12.49 -1.29
N ARG A 72 -0.25 13.38 -2.29
CA ARG A 72 -0.43 14.83 -2.08
C ARG A 72 -1.79 15.16 -1.44
N ILE A 73 -2.87 14.51 -1.90
CA ILE A 73 -4.20 14.61 -1.26
C ILE A 73 -4.10 14.21 0.22
N ASN A 74 -3.50 13.05 0.52
CA ASN A 74 -3.33 12.59 1.90
C ASN A 74 -2.47 13.56 2.75
N ALA A 75 -1.44 14.18 2.18
CA ALA A 75 -0.64 15.19 2.88
C ALA A 75 -1.45 16.45 3.21
N ALA A 76 -2.29 16.93 2.28
CA ALA A 76 -3.19 18.05 2.51
C ALA A 76 -4.19 17.76 3.63
N LEU A 77 -4.83 16.58 3.60
CA LEU A 77 -5.75 16.15 4.67
C LEU A 77 -5.06 16.07 6.03
N ARG A 78 -3.82 15.57 6.09
CA ARG A 78 -3.03 15.55 7.33
C ARG A 78 -2.73 16.94 7.87
N LYS A 79 -2.49 17.92 6.99
CA LYS A 79 -2.27 19.32 7.40
C LYS A 79 -3.54 19.88 8.05
N GLU A 80 -4.71 19.58 7.48
CA GLU A 80 -5.98 20.03 8.04
C GLU A 80 -6.27 19.40 9.40
N VAL A 81 -6.07 18.08 9.53
CA VAL A 81 -6.20 17.38 10.81
C VAL A 81 -5.28 18.00 11.88
N LYS A 82 -4.02 18.27 11.54
CA LYS A 82 -3.08 18.94 12.46
C LYS A 82 -3.58 20.33 12.88
N ARG A 83 -4.07 21.13 11.93
CA ARG A 83 -4.62 22.47 12.22
C ARG A 83 -5.76 22.38 13.23
N HIS A 84 -6.73 21.50 13.00
CA HIS A 84 -7.87 21.32 13.90
C HIS A 84 -7.46 20.79 15.27
N LEU A 85 -6.52 19.84 15.34
CA LEU A 85 -6.02 19.34 16.61
C LEU A 85 -5.30 20.42 17.42
N THR A 86 -4.55 21.31 16.77
CA THR A 86 -3.90 22.46 17.43
C THR A 86 -4.91 23.47 17.95
N VAL A 87 -5.96 23.79 17.17
CA VAL A 87 -7.04 24.70 17.60
C VAL A 87 -7.79 24.14 18.81
N LEU A 88 -8.11 22.84 18.78
CA LEU A 88 -8.80 22.18 19.89
C LEU A 88 -7.94 22.05 21.16
N HIS A 89 -6.61 22.07 21.04
CA HIS A 89 -5.67 21.98 22.16
C HIS A 89 -5.32 23.32 22.81
N ASN A 90 -5.86 24.46 22.35
CA ASN A 90 -5.68 25.72 23.07
C ASN A 90 -6.63 25.75 24.30
N PRO A 91 -6.12 25.63 25.54
CA PRO A 91 -6.95 25.51 26.74
C PRO A 91 -7.80 26.77 27.00
N THR A 92 -7.45 27.91 26.43
CA THR A 92 -8.13 29.19 26.65
C THR A 92 -9.48 29.32 25.92
N ILE A 93 -9.67 28.60 24.80
CA ILE A 93 -10.89 28.71 23.98
C ILE A 93 -12.04 27.86 24.55
N ARG A 94 -11.74 26.79 25.28
CA ARG A 94 -12.75 25.87 25.83
C ARG A 94 -13.56 26.45 27.00
N LYS A 95 -13.14 27.57 27.59
CA LYS A 95 -13.80 28.18 28.78
C LYS A 95 -14.84 29.26 28.47
N ARG A 96 -15.08 29.63 27.21
CA ARG A 96 -16.01 30.73 26.86
C ARG A 96 -17.36 30.30 26.28
N VAL A 97 -17.67 29.01 26.31
CA VAL A 97 -18.94 28.46 25.75
C VAL A 97 -19.77 27.72 26.83
N VAL A 98 -19.45 27.89 28.12
CA VAL A 98 -20.28 27.36 29.20
C VAL A 98 -20.59 28.50 30.18
N ALA A 99 -21.85 28.95 30.13
CA ALA A 99 -22.61 29.79 31.07
C ALA A 99 -21.91 31.03 31.66
#